data_AF-A0A924S6R2-F1
#
_entry.id   AF-A0A924S6R2-F1
#
_cell.length_a   1.000
_cell.length_b   1.000
_cell.length_c   1.000
_cell.angle_alpha   90.00
_cell.angle_beta   90.00
_cell.angle_gamma   90.00
#
_symmetry.space_group_name_H-M   'P 1'
#
loop_
_entity.id
_entity.type
_entity.pdbx_description
1 polymer ?
#
loop_
_entity_poly.entity_id
_entity_poly.type
_entity_poly.pdbx_seq_one_letter_code
_entity_poly.pdbx_strand_id
1 'polypeptide(L)'
;SAEWFAYLSFPIFALAAWRLRDRPRVAVGLALALIAALYPAFQALAGFPLTEATIRWGFLRIVPCFAYGCALHALWRSGAVTGRFSGLAACFAGAAVLLAVHFGAPDQIIVMTLGGLIVTLAGMAAAGSRFATQAPLVYLGEISYSTYMICIPWKILAVNAAARLLKIEGEQLPLYAWLAIVLALVPLSAMSYHLIEKPARERMKAWARGWRSRRPATISAG
;
A
#
# COMPACT_ATOMS: atom_id res chain seq x y z
N SER A 1 -7.23 -1.69 19.60
CA SER A 1 -7.05 -1.51 18.13
C SER A 1 -5.63 -1.09 17.81
N ALA A 2 -4.96 -1.80 16.90
CA ALA A 2 -3.62 -1.43 16.41
C ALA A 2 -3.56 -0.01 15.82
N GLU A 3 -4.69 0.48 15.28
CA GLU A 3 -4.83 1.82 14.71
C GLU A 3 -4.70 2.93 15.76
N TRP A 4 -5.30 2.75 16.94
CA TRP A 4 -5.26 3.74 18.03
C TRP A 4 -3.83 3.93 18.57
N PHE A 5 -3.07 2.83 18.66
CA PHE A 5 -1.68 2.86 19.09
C PHE A 5 -0.74 3.38 17.99
N ALA A 6 -1.07 3.15 16.71
CA ALA A 6 -0.38 3.80 15.60
C ALA A 6 -0.53 5.33 15.68
N TYR A 7 -1.72 5.84 15.99
CA TYR A 7 -1.92 7.28 16.24
C TYR A 7 -1.16 7.78 17.47
N LEU A 8 -1.07 6.98 18.54
CA LEU A 8 -0.40 7.38 19.78
C LEU A 8 1.13 7.36 19.66
N SER A 9 1.69 6.46 18.85
CA SER A 9 3.13 6.34 18.61
C SER A 9 3.63 7.24 17.47
N PHE A 10 2.72 7.70 16.60
CA PHE A 10 2.98 8.64 15.51
C PHE A 10 3.82 9.88 15.90
N PRO A 11 3.58 10.58 17.03
CA PRO A 11 4.39 11.74 17.40
C PRO A 11 5.86 11.40 17.65
N ILE A 12 6.13 10.25 18.30
CA ILE A 12 7.49 9.79 18.61
C ILE A 12 8.23 9.43 17.31
N PHE A 13 7.56 8.75 16.39
CA PHE A 13 8.09 8.45 15.07
C PHE A 13 8.25 9.69 14.20
N ALA A 14 7.31 10.64 14.27
CA ALA A 14 7.41 11.92 13.57
C ALA A 14 8.59 12.74 14.09
N LEU A 15 8.84 12.75 15.40
CA LEU A 15 10.02 13.39 16.01
C LEU A 15 11.33 12.72 15.56
N ALA A 16 11.39 11.39 15.53
CA ALA A 16 12.55 10.64 15.05
C ALA A 16 12.79 10.87 13.54
N ALA A 17 11.75 10.77 12.73
CA ALA A 17 11.80 11.04 11.29
C ALA A 17 12.15 12.51 10.99
N TRP A 18 11.69 13.45 11.83
CA TRP A 18 12.02 14.87 11.70
C TRP A 18 13.49 15.16 12.02
N ARG A 19 14.06 14.51 13.05
CA ARG A 19 15.51 14.59 13.34
C ARG A 19 16.39 13.99 12.26
N LEU A 20 15.93 12.94 11.58
CA LEU A 20 16.69 12.29 10.50
C LEU A 20 16.40 12.85 9.09
N ARG A 21 15.61 13.92 9.00
CA ARG A 21 15.28 14.61 7.74
C ARG A 21 16.52 15.00 6.93
N ASP A 22 17.57 15.44 7.61
CA ASP A 22 18.78 15.95 6.97
C ASP A 22 19.75 14.83 6.53
N ARG A 23 19.47 13.57 6.88
CA ARG A 23 20.25 12.38 6.47
C ARG A 23 19.33 11.26 5.94
N PRO A 24 18.68 11.46 4.79
CA PRO A 24 17.65 10.55 4.27
C PRO A 24 18.16 9.13 3.99
N ARG A 25 19.41 8.96 3.56
CA ARG A 25 20.02 7.64 3.33
C ARG A 25 20.16 6.84 4.62
N VAL A 26 20.54 7.51 5.72
CA VAL A 26 20.66 6.90 7.05
C VAL A 26 19.27 6.52 7.57
N ALA A 27 18.26 7.37 7.36
CA ALA A 27 16.89 7.08 7.72
C ALA A 27 16.37 5.80 7.03
N VAL A 28 16.64 5.65 5.72
CA VAL A 28 16.26 4.45 4.96
C VAL A 28 17.03 3.24 5.46
N GLY A 29 18.34 3.35 5.68
CA GLY A 29 19.15 2.24 6.22
C GLY A 29 18.66 1.76 7.59
N LEU A 30 18.33 2.68 8.50
CA LEU A 30 17.77 2.35 9.82
C LEU A 30 16.39 1.72 9.72
N ALA A 31 15.52 2.22 8.83
CA ALA A 31 14.20 1.63 8.62
C ALA A 31 14.30 0.21 8.03
N LEU A 32 15.21 -0.02 7.07
CA LEU A 32 15.49 -1.35 6.53
C LEU A 32 16.07 -2.28 7.59
N ALA A 33 17.02 -1.82 8.40
CA ALA A 33 17.58 -2.60 9.51
C ALA A 33 16.50 -2.97 10.54
N LEU A 34 15.60 -2.03 10.86
CA LEU A 34 14.48 -2.29 11.74
C LEU A 34 13.54 -3.37 11.17
N ILE A 35 13.17 -3.30 9.89
CA ILE A 35 12.35 -4.33 9.24
C ILE A 35 13.10 -5.68 9.24
N ALA A 36 14.38 -5.67 8.88
CA ALA A 36 15.23 -6.87 8.79
C ALA A 36 15.39 -7.58 10.13
N ALA A 37 15.48 -6.84 11.24
CA ALA A 37 15.60 -7.40 12.58
C ALA A 37 14.25 -7.81 13.16
N LEU A 38 13.21 -6.98 12.98
CA LEU A 38 11.93 -7.15 13.65
C LEU A 38 11.14 -8.36 13.15
N TYR A 39 11.12 -8.58 11.83
CA TYR A 39 10.37 -9.69 11.24
C TYR A 39 10.88 -11.08 11.72
N PRO A 40 12.18 -11.42 11.62
CA PRO A 40 12.67 -12.71 12.08
C PRO A 40 12.65 -12.82 13.61
N ALA A 41 12.92 -11.74 14.35
CA ALA A 41 12.84 -11.75 15.81
C ALA A 41 11.41 -12.06 16.28
N PHE A 42 10.41 -11.43 15.67
CA PHE A 42 9.01 -11.72 15.97
C PHE A 42 8.64 -13.16 15.61
N GLN A 43 9.03 -13.64 14.43
CA GLN A 43 8.74 -15.00 14.00
C GLN A 43 9.36 -16.04 14.95
N ALA A 44 10.59 -15.79 15.44
CA ALA A 44 11.26 -16.67 16.41
C ALA A 44 10.57 -16.67 17.78
N LEU A 45 9.99 -15.54 18.22
CA LEU A 45 9.30 -15.41 19.50
C LEU A 45 7.85 -15.92 19.47
N ALA A 46 7.14 -15.66 18.37
CA ALA A 46 5.69 -15.89 18.25
C ALA A 46 5.35 -17.20 17.54
N GLY A 47 6.28 -17.77 16.75
CA GLY A 47 6.08 -19.01 16.00
C GLY A 47 5.26 -18.87 14.72
N PHE A 48 4.85 -17.65 14.34
CA PHE A 48 4.11 -17.35 13.10
C PHE A 48 4.59 -16.02 12.50
N PRO A 49 4.41 -15.79 11.17
CA PRO A 49 4.94 -14.61 10.52
C PRO A 49 4.21 -13.32 10.96
N LEU A 50 4.96 -12.23 11.03
CA LEU A 50 4.45 -10.92 11.47
C LEU A 50 3.33 -10.37 10.56
N THR A 51 3.26 -10.81 9.31
CA THR A 51 2.24 -10.46 8.32
C THR A 51 0.88 -11.10 8.60
N GLU A 52 0.85 -12.30 9.18
CA GLU A 52 -0.38 -12.99 9.57
C GLU A 52 -0.91 -12.50 10.92
N ALA A 53 -0.09 -11.77 11.67
CA ALA A 53 -0.38 -11.21 12.98
C ALA A 53 -1.39 -10.04 12.98
N THR A 54 -2.33 -10.00 12.04
CA THR A 54 -3.21 -8.86 11.74
C THR A 54 -4.09 -8.46 12.93
N ILE A 55 -4.60 -9.44 13.70
CA ILE A 55 -5.58 -9.18 14.76
C ILE A 55 -4.94 -8.84 16.11
N ARG A 56 -3.80 -9.46 16.45
CA ARG A 56 -3.19 -9.37 17.80
C ARG A 56 -1.88 -8.58 17.87
N TRP A 57 -1.14 -8.44 16.76
CA TRP A 57 0.17 -7.76 16.74
C TRP A 57 0.37 -6.82 15.54
N GLY A 58 -0.72 -6.44 14.85
CA GLY A 58 -0.65 -5.63 13.64
C GLY A 58 0.10 -4.29 13.82
N PHE A 59 0.15 -3.75 15.04
CA PHE A 59 0.91 -2.53 15.35
C PHE A 59 2.42 -2.69 15.09
N LEU A 60 2.97 -3.87 15.42
CA LEU A 60 4.40 -4.16 15.31
C LEU A 60 4.84 -4.22 13.84
N ARG A 61 3.89 -4.50 12.93
CA ARG A 61 4.08 -4.39 11.48
C ARG A 61 3.91 -2.96 10.95
N ILE A 62 2.91 -2.23 11.44
CA ILE A 62 2.57 -0.88 10.93
C ILE A 62 3.70 0.11 11.19
N VAL A 63 4.26 0.09 12.39
CA VAL A 63 5.32 1.01 12.84
C VAL A 63 6.54 1.03 11.91
N PRO A 64 7.23 -0.09 11.64
CA PRO A 64 8.42 -0.10 10.80
C PRO A 64 8.08 0.22 9.33
N CYS A 65 6.93 -0.24 8.83
CA CYS A 65 6.49 0.09 7.47
C CYS A 65 6.19 1.58 7.31
N PHE A 66 5.60 2.22 8.33
CA PHE A 66 5.34 3.65 8.35
C PHE A 66 6.63 4.45 8.40
N ALA A 67 7.56 4.08 9.30
CA ALA A 67 8.89 4.70 9.37
C ALA A 67 9.65 4.57 8.05
N TYR A 68 9.57 3.41 7.40
CA TYR A 68 10.15 3.19 6.07
C TYR A 68 9.53 4.09 5.01
N GLY A 69 8.21 4.23 4.99
CA GLY A 69 7.52 5.17 4.10
C GLY A 69 7.95 6.63 4.29
N CYS A 70 8.08 7.08 5.54
CA CYS A 70 8.59 8.42 5.84
C CYS A 70 10.05 8.62 5.37
N ALA A 71 10.91 7.61 5.58
CA ALA A 71 12.30 7.65 5.15
C ALA A 71 12.43 7.68 3.62
N LEU A 72 11.63 6.88 2.90
CA LEU A 72 11.57 6.89 1.44
C LEU A 72 11.07 8.24 0.91
N HIS A 73 10.07 8.84 1.56
CA HIS A 73 9.59 10.17 1.18
C HIS A 73 10.69 11.23 1.36
N ALA A 74 11.43 11.21 2.47
CA ALA A 74 12.56 12.11 2.68
C ALA A 74 13.67 11.89 1.63
N LEU A 75 13.94 10.63 1.27
CA LEU A 75 14.90 10.28 0.23
C LEU A 75 14.48 10.80 -1.15
N TRP A 76 13.21 10.65 -1.51
CA TRP A 76 12.67 11.20 -2.75
C TRP A 76 12.79 12.74 -2.77
N ARG A 77 12.40 13.43 -1.69
CA ARG A 77 12.52 14.90 -1.61
C ARG A 77 13.95 15.42 -1.68
N SER A 78 14.93 14.63 -1.26
CA SER A 78 16.34 15.00 -1.36
C SER A 78 16.90 14.98 -2.79
N GLY A 79 16.12 14.49 -3.75
CA GLY A 79 16.55 14.34 -5.16
C GLY A 79 17.51 13.17 -5.39
N ALA A 80 17.85 12.39 -4.36
CA ALA A 80 18.79 11.27 -4.47
C ALA A 80 18.34 10.16 -5.44
N VAL A 81 17.04 10.08 -5.74
CA VAL A 81 16.42 9.03 -6.59
C VAL A 81 15.92 9.61 -7.93
N THR A 82 15.99 10.93 -8.10
CA THR A 82 15.59 11.62 -9.34
C THR A 82 16.81 11.79 -10.23
N GLY A 83 16.94 10.97 -11.27
CA GLY A 83 18.07 11.02 -12.19
C GLY A 83 17.80 10.26 -13.48
N ARG A 84 18.71 10.36 -14.46
CA ARG A 84 18.58 9.73 -15.79
C ARG A 84 18.36 8.21 -15.74
N PHE A 85 18.82 7.56 -14.67
CA PHE A 85 18.72 6.12 -14.47
C PHE A 85 17.49 5.68 -13.65
N SER A 86 16.59 6.60 -13.29
CA SER A 86 15.41 6.28 -12.48
C SER A 86 14.50 5.23 -13.15
N GLY A 87 14.40 5.24 -14.48
CA GLY A 87 13.64 4.24 -15.23
C GLY A 87 14.25 2.84 -15.15
N LEU A 88 15.58 2.73 -15.32
CA LEU A 88 16.31 1.48 -15.12
C LEU A 88 16.16 0.97 -13.68
N ALA A 89 16.30 1.87 -12.70
CA ALA A 89 16.12 1.54 -11.29
C ALA A 89 14.70 1.00 -10.99
N ALA A 90 13.66 1.58 -11.61
CA ALA A 90 12.30 1.10 -11.49
C ALA A 90 12.11 -0.28 -12.13
N CYS A 91 12.73 -0.55 -13.30
CA CYS A 91 12.71 -1.88 -13.91
C CYS A 91 13.39 -2.93 -13.03
N PHE A 92 14.58 -2.62 -12.49
CA PHE A 92 15.29 -3.52 -11.58
C PHE A 92 14.50 -3.76 -10.29
N ALA A 93 13.91 -2.71 -9.71
CA ALA A 93 13.07 -2.86 -8.52
C ALA A 93 11.81 -3.70 -8.81
N GLY A 94 11.18 -3.52 -9.98
CA GLY A 94 10.04 -4.32 -10.40
C GLY A 94 10.40 -5.79 -10.60
N ALA A 95 11.53 -6.06 -11.28
CA ALA A 95 12.05 -7.42 -11.43
C ALA A 95 12.38 -8.04 -10.07
N ALA A 96 13.00 -7.30 -9.15
CA ALA A 96 13.31 -7.78 -7.81
C ALA A 96 12.04 -8.16 -7.02
N VAL A 97 10.96 -7.37 -7.12
CA VAL A 97 9.65 -7.72 -6.53
C VAL A 97 9.11 -9.01 -7.13
N LEU A 98 9.09 -9.12 -8.47
CA LEU A 98 8.57 -10.31 -9.15
C LEU A 98 9.36 -11.57 -8.79
N LEU A 99 10.70 -11.47 -8.74
CA LEU A 99 11.56 -12.58 -8.33
C LEU A 99 11.35 -12.94 -6.86
N ALA A 100 11.25 -11.94 -5.96
CA ALA A 100 10.98 -12.18 -4.55
C ALA A 100 9.65 -12.92 -4.34
N VAL A 101 8.60 -12.52 -5.07
CA VAL A 101 7.31 -13.21 -5.02
C VAL A 101 7.39 -14.60 -5.64
N HIS A 102 8.03 -14.74 -6.79
CA HIS A 102 8.13 -16.02 -7.51
C HIS A 102 8.87 -17.10 -6.69
N PHE A 103 9.94 -16.73 -5.99
CA PHE A 103 10.70 -17.64 -5.14
C PHE A 103 10.13 -17.80 -3.72
N GLY A 104 9.00 -17.18 -3.40
CA GLY A 104 8.42 -17.24 -2.04
C GLY A 104 9.36 -16.66 -0.98
N ALA A 105 10.06 -15.57 -1.32
CA ALA A 105 10.99 -14.92 -0.41
C ALA A 105 10.27 -14.46 0.87
N PRO A 106 10.98 -14.37 2.02
CA PRO A 106 10.41 -13.87 3.26
C PRO A 106 9.74 -12.50 3.09
N ASP A 107 8.62 -12.30 3.78
CA ASP A 107 7.79 -11.10 3.64
C ASP A 107 8.56 -9.79 3.82
N GLN A 108 9.57 -9.78 4.70
CA GLN A 108 10.45 -8.61 4.87
C GLN A 108 11.12 -8.19 3.56
N ILE A 109 11.58 -9.14 2.74
CA ILE A 109 12.26 -8.86 1.47
C ILE A 109 11.25 -8.30 0.47
N ILE A 110 10.06 -8.87 0.41
CA ILE A 110 8.97 -8.38 -0.43
C ILE A 110 8.63 -6.94 -0.04
N VAL A 111 8.46 -6.65 1.26
CA VAL A 111 8.18 -5.28 1.75
C VAL A 111 9.31 -4.29 1.40
N MET A 112 10.56 -4.70 1.58
CA MET A 112 11.72 -3.85 1.27
C MET A 112 11.80 -3.51 -0.21
N THR A 113 11.73 -4.53 -1.08
CA THR A 113 11.77 -4.37 -2.55
C THR A 113 10.58 -3.55 -3.07
N LEU A 114 9.39 -3.72 -2.48
CA LEU A 114 8.20 -2.97 -2.85
C LEU A 114 8.30 -1.48 -2.48
N GLY A 115 8.89 -1.15 -1.32
CA GLY A 115 9.24 0.25 -1.00
C GLY A 115 10.29 0.84 -1.96
N GLY A 116 11.28 0.03 -2.36
CA GLY A 116 12.25 0.39 -3.40
C GLY A 116 11.58 0.68 -4.75
N LEU A 117 10.61 -0.13 -5.15
CA LEU A 117 9.81 0.09 -6.35
C LEU A 117 9.02 1.40 -6.26
N ILE A 118 8.35 1.68 -5.14
CA ILE A 118 7.59 2.91 -4.95
C ILE A 118 8.49 4.15 -5.12
N VAL A 119 9.66 4.18 -4.46
CA VAL A 119 10.53 5.36 -4.51
C VAL A 119 11.17 5.57 -5.89
N THR A 120 11.49 4.49 -6.59
CA THR A 120 12.06 4.56 -7.96
C THR A 120 11.01 4.95 -8.99
N LEU A 121 9.76 4.47 -8.87
CA LEU A 121 8.64 4.95 -9.67
C LEU A 121 8.35 6.43 -9.42
N ALA A 122 8.40 6.89 -8.16
CA ALA A 122 8.27 8.29 -7.82
C ALA A 122 9.42 9.15 -8.39
N GLY A 123 10.64 8.62 -8.36
CA GLY A 123 11.81 9.24 -9.00
C GLY A 123 11.67 9.33 -10.52
N MET A 124 11.17 8.28 -11.15
CA MET A 124 10.90 8.22 -12.59
C MET A 124 9.81 9.19 -13.04
N ALA A 125 8.73 9.32 -12.25
CA ALA A 125 7.69 10.32 -12.50
C ALA A 125 8.22 11.75 -12.37
N ALA A 126 9.04 12.01 -11.33
CA ALA A 126 9.68 13.31 -11.13
C ALA A 126 10.72 13.66 -12.21
N ALA A 127 11.34 12.67 -12.84
CA ALA A 127 12.24 12.84 -13.98
C ALA A 127 11.49 13.12 -15.32
N GLY A 128 10.16 13.24 -15.30
CA GLY A 128 9.35 13.60 -16.46
C GLY A 128 8.86 12.42 -17.31
N SER A 129 9.04 11.17 -16.85
CA SER A 129 8.52 10.00 -17.57
C SER A 129 6.99 9.96 -17.54
N ARG A 130 6.38 9.76 -18.71
CA ARG A 130 4.92 9.59 -18.86
C ARG A 130 4.47 8.13 -18.78
N PHE A 131 5.38 7.17 -18.72
CA PHE A 131 5.07 5.74 -18.80
C PHE A 131 4.11 5.29 -17.69
N ALA A 132 4.42 5.63 -16.43
CA ALA A 132 3.57 5.29 -15.28
C ALA A 132 2.43 6.30 -15.01
N THR A 133 2.25 7.28 -15.89
CA THR A 133 1.22 8.34 -15.76
C THR A 133 0.17 8.24 -16.87
N GLN A 134 0.16 7.13 -17.61
CA GLN A 134 -0.85 6.87 -18.64
C GLN A 134 -2.23 6.68 -18.00
N ALA A 135 -3.27 7.21 -18.66
CA ALA A 135 -4.65 7.12 -18.23
C ALA A 135 -5.11 5.71 -17.78
N PRO A 136 -4.80 4.61 -18.50
CA PRO A 136 -5.20 3.27 -18.06
C PRO A 136 -4.51 2.81 -16.76
N LEU A 137 -3.23 3.14 -16.55
CA LEU A 137 -2.50 2.77 -15.34
C LEU A 137 -3.00 3.56 -14.13
N VAL A 138 -3.27 4.85 -14.31
CA VAL A 138 -3.87 5.70 -13.27
C VAL A 138 -5.26 5.18 -12.91
N TYR A 139 -6.09 4.83 -13.89
CA TYR A 139 -7.41 4.25 -13.67
C TYR A 139 -7.36 2.92 -12.91
N LEU A 140 -6.40 2.05 -13.22
CA LEU A 140 -6.17 0.82 -12.47
C LEU A 140 -5.81 1.11 -11.01
N GLY A 141 -5.00 2.15 -10.79
CA GLY A 141 -4.67 2.66 -9.45
C GLY A 141 -5.89 3.22 -8.72
N GLU A 142 -6.77 3.95 -9.40
CA GLU A 142 -8.01 4.48 -8.81
C GLU A 142 -8.96 3.37 -8.37
N ILE A 143 -9.10 2.32 -9.17
CA ILE A 143 -9.97 1.18 -8.87
C ILE A 143 -9.35 0.26 -7.81
N SER A 144 -8.03 0.29 -7.60
CA SER A 144 -7.34 -0.62 -6.67
C SER A 144 -7.93 -0.62 -5.25
N TYR A 145 -8.41 0.53 -4.76
CA TYR A 145 -9.07 0.63 -3.46
C TYR A 145 -10.42 -0.10 -3.44
N SER A 146 -11.26 0.13 -4.46
CA SER A 146 -12.50 -0.62 -4.67
C SER A 146 -12.23 -2.13 -4.80
N THR A 147 -11.15 -2.52 -5.47
CA THR A 147 -10.77 -3.92 -5.63
C THR A 147 -10.47 -4.54 -4.28
N TYR A 148 -9.66 -3.87 -3.46
CA TYR A 148 -9.32 -4.32 -2.11
C TYR A 148 -10.55 -4.50 -1.22
N MET A 149 -11.50 -3.55 -1.25
CA MET A 149 -12.73 -3.62 -0.45
C MET A 149 -13.66 -4.76 -0.88
N ILE A 150 -13.75 -5.06 -2.18
CA ILE A 150 -14.65 -6.08 -2.73
C ILE A 150 -14.02 -7.47 -2.74
N CYS A 151 -12.68 -7.56 -2.76
CA CYS A 151 -11.96 -8.82 -2.92
C CYS A 151 -12.40 -9.88 -1.91
N ILE A 152 -12.47 -9.54 -0.63
CA ILE A 152 -12.84 -10.50 0.43
C ILE A 152 -14.33 -10.90 0.34
N PRO A 153 -15.31 -9.97 0.31
CA PRO A 153 -16.71 -10.33 0.12
C PRO A 153 -16.97 -11.14 -1.15
N TRP A 154 -16.35 -10.74 -2.27
CA TRP A 154 -16.49 -11.43 -3.54
C TRP A 154 -15.90 -12.83 -3.51
N LYS A 155 -14.70 -13.02 -2.93
CA LYS A 155 -14.11 -14.35 -2.77
C LYS A 155 -15.06 -15.27 -2.01
N ILE A 156 -15.61 -14.82 -0.88
CA ILE A 156 -16.53 -15.63 -0.08
C ILE A 156 -17.78 -15.98 -0.88
N LEU A 157 -18.41 -14.99 -1.52
CA LEU A 157 -19.64 -15.20 -2.29
C LEU A 157 -19.40 -16.14 -3.48
N ALA A 158 -18.35 -15.89 -4.26
CA ALA A 158 -18.09 -16.59 -5.51
C ALA A 158 -17.63 -18.03 -5.28
N VAL A 159 -16.79 -18.27 -4.26
CA VAL A 159 -16.39 -19.63 -3.87
C VAL A 159 -17.59 -20.42 -3.37
N ASN A 160 -18.43 -19.83 -2.50
CA ASN A 160 -19.64 -20.49 -2.00
C ASN A 160 -20.66 -20.78 -3.11
N ALA A 161 -20.83 -19.86 -4.06
CA ALA A 161 -21.71 -20.06 -5.20
C ALA A 161 -21.18 -21.16 -6.13
N ALA A 162 -19.88 -21.15 -6.45
CA ALA A 162 -19.26 -22.15 -7.31
C ALA A 162 -19.28 -23.55 -6.68
N ALA A 163 -19.01 -23.67 -5.38
CA ALA A 163 -19.09 -24.94 -4.65
C ALA A 163 -20.52 -25.52 -4.68
N ARG A 164 -21.55 -24.68 -4.50
CA ARG A 164 -22.97 -25.10 -4.60
C ARG A 164 -23.36 -25.51 -6.02
N LEU A 165 -22.89 -24.79 -7.03
CA LEU A 165 -23.23 -25.07 -8.43
C LEU A 165 -22.56 -26.34 -8.95
N LEU A 166 -21.31 -26.58 -8.55
CA LEU A 166 -20.50 -27.73 -8.98
C LEU A 166 -20.71 -28.96 -8.10
N LYS A 167 -21.45 -28.85 -6.98
CA LYS A 167 -21.62 -29.91 -5.96
C LYS A 167 -20.31 -30.49 -5.45
N ILE A 168 -19.26 -29.65 -5.39
CA ILE A 168 -17.95 -30.02 -4.87
C ILE A 168 -17.85 -29.45 -3.46
N GLU A 169 -17.51 -30.30 -2.49
CA GLU A 169 -17.22 -29.87 -1.13
C GLU A 169 -15.75 -29.41 -1.04
N GLY A 170 -15.53 -28.11 -0.75
CA GLY A 170 -14.22 -27.56 -0.41
C GLY A 170 -13.65 -26.50 -1.37
N GLU A 171 -12.44 -26.00 -1.06
CA GLU A 171 -11.71 -24.97 -1.81
C GLU A 171 -11.07 -25.47 -3.12
N GLN A 172 -11.24 -26.74 -3.47
CA GLN A 172 -10.69 -27.36 -4.68
C GLN A 172 -11.55 -27.03 -5.91
N LEU A 173 -11.71 -25.74 -6.19
CA LEU A 173 -12.32 -25.27 -7.41
C LEU A 173 -11.39 -25.54 -8.60
N PRO A 174 -11.92 -26.06 -9.72
CA PRO A 174 -11.11 -26.25 -10.92
C PRO A 174 -10.60 -24.91 -11.46
N LEU A 175 -9.45 -24.93 -12.14
CA LEU A 175 -8.72 -23.74 -12.60
C LEU A 175 -9.61 -22.75 -13.37
N TYR A 176 -10.54 -23.24 -14.19
CA TYR A 176 -11.47 -22.40 -14.95
C TYR A 176 -12.42 -21.59 -14.05
N ALA A 177 -12.86 -22.16 -12.92
CA ALA A 177 -13.73 -21.47 -11.98
C ALA A 177 -12.95 -20.38 -11.24
N TRP A 178 -11.69 -20.65 -10.86
CA TRP A 178 -10.79 -19.63 -10.31
C TRP A 178 -10.52 -18.50 -11.30
N LEU A 179 -10.24 -18.82 -12.57
CA LEU A 179 -10.06 -17.82 -13.62
C LEU A 179 -11.31 -16.96 -13.79
N ALA A 180 -12.51 -17.56 -13.79
CA ALA A 180 -13.77 -16.82 -13.87
C ALA A 180 -13.98 -15.89 -12.66
N ILE A 181 -13.68 -16.36 -11.45
CA ILE A 181 -13.79 -15.56 -10.21
C ILE A 181 -12.86 -14.35 -10.24
N VAL A 182 -11.61 -14.54 -10.65
CA VAL A 182 -10.60 -13.47 -10.76
C VAL A 182 -10.96 -12.50 -11.89
N LEU A 183 -11.38 -13.01 -13.05
CA LEU A 183 -11.76 -12.18 -14.18
C LEU A 183 -13.00 -11.35 -13.86
N ALA A 184 -13.97 -11.89 -13.12
CA ALA A 184 -15.17 -11.19 -12.67
C ALA A 184 -14.88 -10.11 -11.60
N LEU A 185 -13.78 -10.23 -10.85
CA LEU A 185 -13.40 -9.23 -9.84
C LEU A 185 -13.14 -7.86 -10.48
N VAL A 186 -12.51 -7.82 -11.65
CA VAL A 186 -12.16 -6.57 -12.36
C VAL A 186 -13.39 -5.72 -12.72
N PRO A 187 -14.42 -6.24 -13.45
CA PRO A 187 -15.61 -5.47 -13.75
C PRO A 187 -16.45 -5.16 -12.51
N LEU A 188 -16.52 -6.05 -11.52
CA LEU A 188 -17.22 -5.77 -10.26
C LEU A 188 -16.57 -4.63 -9.48
N SER A 189 -15.23 -4.61 -9.45
CA SER A 189 -14.47 -3.52 -8.86
C SER A 189 -14.68 -2.21 -9.61
N ALA A 190 -14.68 -2.22 -10.94
CA ALA A 190 -14.97 -1.04 -11.74
C ALA A 190 -16.40 -0.52 -11.50
N MET A 191 -17.37 -1.43 -11.41
CA MET A 191 -18.78 -1.08 -11.17
C MET A 191 -18.96 -0.43 -9.80
N SER A 192 -18.38 -1.01 -8.74
CA SER A 192 -18.45 -0.41 -7.40
C SER A 192 -17.72 0.93 -7.33
N TYR A 193 -16.58 1.07 -8.00
CA TYR A 193 -15.85 2.34 -8.07
C TYR A 193 -16.73 3.46 -8.64
N HIS A 194 -17.40 3.21 -9.77
CA HIS A 194 -18.23 4.23 -10.42
C HIS A 194 -19.59 4.45 -9.75
N LEU A 195 -20.20 3.41 -9.18
CA LEU A 195 -21.54 3.50 -8.58
C LEU A 195 -21.52 3.98 -7.12
N ILE A 196 -20.46 3.68 -6.36
CA ILE A 196 -20.41 3.92 -4.92
C ILE A 196 -19.28 4.91 -4.60
N GLU A 197 -18.05 4.56 -4.96
CA GLU A 197 -16.89 5.29 -4.45
C GLU A 197 -16.77 6.70 -5.03
N LYS A 198 -16.83 6.84 -6.36
CA LYS A 198 -16.73 8.13 -7.04
C LYS A 198 -17.84 9.11 -6.62
N PRO A 199 -19.15 8.75 -6.64
CA PRO A 199 -20.20 9.69 -6.24
C PRO A 199 -20.14 10.03 -4.75
N ALA A 200 -19.80 9.09 -3.87
CA ALA A 200 -19.63 9.37 -2.45
C ALA A 200 -18.47 10.36 -2.20
N ARG A 201 -17.34 10.15 -2.88
CA ARG A 201 -16.15 11.02 -2.80
C ARG A 201 -16.46 12.44 -3.29
N GLU A 202 -17.22 12.59 -4.38
CA GLU A 202 -17.64 13.89 -4.90
C GLU A 202 -18.60 14.61 -3.94
N ARG A 203 -19.57 13.89 -3.36
CA ARG A 203 -20.49 14.43 -2.34
C ARG A 203 -19.75 14.89 -1.09
N MET A 204 -18.78 14.11 -0.60
CA MET A 204 -17.95 14.49 0.54
C MET A 204 -17.10 15.72 0.24
N LYS A 205 -16.47 15.80 -0.95
CA LYS A 205 -15.71 16.99 -1.37
C LYS A 205 -16.60 18.23 -1.47
N ALA A 206 -17.82 18.09 -2.00
CA ALA A 206 -18.80 19.17 -2.07
C ALA A 206 -19.21 19.64 -0.67
N TRP A 207 -19.47 18.71 0.25
CA TRP A 207 -19.84 19.03 1.63
C TRP A 207 -18.70 19.73 2.38
N ALA A 208 -17.46 19.25 2.23
CA ALA A 208 -16.27 19.86 2.81
C ALA A 208 -15.98 21.28 2.25
N ARG A 209 -16.26 21.52 0.97
CA ARG A 209 -16.19 22.88 0.39
C ARG A 209 -17.26 23.80 0.98
N GLY A 210 -18.49 23.31 1.12
CA GLY A 210 -19.59 24.04 1.75
C GLY A 210 -19.34 24.38 3.23
N TRP A 211 -18.59 23.54 3.95
CA TRP A 211 -18.19 23.82 5.32
C TRP A 211 -17.06 24.86 5.41
N ARG A 212 -16.11 24.86 4.46
CA ARG A 212 -15.05 25.88 4.40
C ARG A 212 -15.58 27.26 4.04
N SER A 213 -16.56 27.37 3.16
CA SER A 213 -17.21 28.64 2.84
C SER A 213 -18.10 29.17 3.99
N ARG A 214 -18.50 28.31 4.92
CA ARG A 214 -19.26 28.66 6.12
C ARG A 214 -18.41 28.98 7.34
N ARG A 215 -17.08 28.82 7.30
CA ARG A 215 -16.19 29.34 8.35
C ARG A 215 -16.05 30.84 8.12
N PRO A 216 -16.58 31.72 9.00
CA PRO A 216 -16.26 33.13 8.94
C PRO A 216 -14.75 33.27 9.12
N ALA A 217 -14.12 34.12 8.30
CA ALA A 217 -12.75 34.56 8.54
C ALA A 217 -12.69 35.18 9.94
N THR A 218 -12.26 34.39 10.91
CA THR A 218 -12.09 34.86 12.28
C THR A 218 -10.75 35.58 12.33
N ILE A 219 -10.86 36.89 12.06
CA ILE A 219 -10.11 37.99 12.66
C ILE A 219 -8.60 38.01 12.38
N SER A 220 -8.26 38.77 11.32
CA SER A 220 -7.13 39.69 11.38
C SER A 220 -7.34 40.66 12.55
N ALA A 221 -6.47 40.65 13.54
CA ALA A 221 -6.36 41.76 14.49
C ALA A 221 -4.91 41.88 14.97
N GLY A 222 -4.34 43.08 14.76
CA GLY A 222 -3.22 43.64 15.51
C GLY A 222 -1.87 43.44 14.88
#